data_AF-A0A946PJW2-F1
#
_entry.id   AF-A0A946PJW2-F1
#
_cell.length_a   1.000
_cell.length_b   1.000
_cell.length_c   1.000
_cell.angle_alpha   90.00
_cell.angle_beta   90.00
_cell.angle_gamma   90.00
#
_symmetry.space_group_name_H-M   'P 1'
#
loop_
_entity.id
_entity.type
_entity.pdbx_description
1 polymer ?
#
loop_
_entity_poly.entity_id
_entity_poly.type
_entity_poly.pdbx_seq_one_letter_code
_entity_poly.pdbx_strand_id
1 'polypeptide(L)'
;IEVLTPDDLMAGLRPTGQRVTLFDDDHYYLGGVLAELLVSEGYDVTLVTPSPLVSSWTVNTLEIDRIQTRMREIDLTLRLSESVLSAQNGVVTTACMHTGRQHLVETDTLVSVTARLPNDQVAQDLWARQNEWADAGLQSVTALADALAPSTIAAAVWDGRRYAEDLGETINPDDSPFLREVTYIAHPQAKGQN
;
A
#
# COMPACT_ATOMS: atom_id res chain seq x y z
N ILE A 1 -22.33 10.22 -3.14
CA ILE A 1 -21.42 10.77 -2.11
C ILE A 1 -20.15 11.19 -2.81
N GLU A 2 -19.44 12.16 -2.26
CA GLU A 2 -18.10 12.47 -2.74
C GLU A 2 -17.14 11.34 -2.36
N VAL A 3 -16.22 10.99 -3.26
CA VAL A 3 -15.15 10.03 -2.98
C VAL A 3 -13.83 10.74 -3.27
N LEU A 4 -12.96 10.80 -2.27
CA LEU A 4 -11.63 11.39 -2.37
C LEU A 4 -10.56 10.33 -2.17
N THR A 5 -9.42 10.54 -2.78
CA THR A 5 -8.20 9.73 -2.62
C THR A 5 -7.19 10.45 -1.73
N PRO A 6 -6.15 9.75 -1.24
CA PRO A 6 -4.99 10.41 -0.65
C PRO A 6 -4.41 11.52 -1.52
N ASP A 7 -4.32 11.30 -2.84
CA ASP A 7 -3.74 12.26 -3.77
C ASP A 7 -4.56 13.56 -3.83
N ASP A 8 -5.89 13.45 -3.80
CA ASP A 8 -6.78 14.62 -3.75
C ASP A 8 -6.54 15.45 -2.49
N LEU A 9 -6.43 14.80 -1.33
CA LEU A 9 -6.16 15.48 -0.06
C LEU A 9 -4.77 16.12 -0.03
N MET A 10 -3.76 15.43 -0.57
CA MET A 10 -2.40 15.96 -0.68
C MET A 10 -2.29 17.11 -1.68
N ALA A 11 -3.13 17.12 -2.72
CA ALA A 11 -3.27 18.22 -3.68
C ALA A 11 -4.02 19.44 -3.10
N GLY A 12 -4.50 19.35 -1.86
CA GLY A 12 -5.18 20.43 -1.15
C GLY A 12 -6.70 20.42 -1.29
N LEU A 13 -7.28 19.43 -1.97
CA LEU A 13 -8.73 19.23 -1.95
C LEU A 13 -9.16 18.79 -0.55
N ARG A 14 -10.39 19.12 -0.17
CA ARG A 14 -10.95 18.78 1.13
C ARG A 14 -12.39 18.30 0.99
N PRO A 15 -12.87 17.46 1.93
CA PRO A 15 -14.26 17.02 1.96
C PRO A 15 -15.23 18.20 1.90
N THR A 16 -16.26 18.09 1.06
CA THR A 16 -17.28 19.14 0.91
C THR A 16 -18.23 19.26 2.11
N GLY A 17 -18.34 18.20 2.92
CA GLY A 17 -19.17 18.15 4.13
C GLY A 17 -18.38 17.82 5.39
N GLN A 18 -19.05 17.90 6.54
CA GLN A 18 -18.40 17.76 7.85
C GLN A 18 -18.07 16.32 8.19
N ARG A 19 -18.90 15.36 7.75
CA ARG A 19 -18.79 13.95 8.13
C ARG A 19 -17.99 13.19 7.09
N VAL A 20 -16.88 12.61 7.53
CA VAL A 20 -15.94 11.91 6.66
C VAL A 20 -15.81 10.47 7.13
N THR A 21 -16.05 9.53 6.23
CA THR A 21 -15.64 8.15 6.45
C THR A 21 -14.31 7.95 5.75
N LEU A 22 -13.27 7.58 6.50
CA LEU A 22 -11.99 7.17 5.93
C LEU A 22 -11.91 5.66 5.96
N PHE A 23 -11.77 5.03 4.79
CA PHE A 23 -11.60 3.59 4.67
C PHE A 23 -10.12 3.27 4.44
N ASP A 24 -9.50 2.58 5.40
CA ASP A 24 -8.10 2.15 5.36
C ASP A 24 -7.99 0.64 5.19
N ASP A 25 -7.65 0.22 3.98
CA ASP A 25 -7.29 -1.14 3.57
C ASP A 25 -5.82 -1.22 3.07
N ASP A 26 -5.03 -0.15 3.26
CA ASP A 26 -3.58 -0.13 3.03
C ASP A 26 -2.82 -0.66 4.27
N HIS A 27 -3.36 -0.37 5.46
CA HIS A 27 -2.88 -0.83 6.76
C HIS A 27 -1.49 -0.36 7.20
N TYR A 28 -0.80 0.48 6.41
CA TYR A 28 0.49 1.02 6.80
C TYR A 28 0.32 2.36 7.53
N TYR A 29 0.78 3.48 6.98
CA TYR A 29 0.78 4.76 7.68
C TYR A 29 -0.32 5.71 7.18
N LEU A 30 -0.72 5.58 5.92
CA LEU A 30 -1.41 6.65 5.21
C LEU A 30 -2.83 6.89 5.76
N GLY A 31 -3.58 5.82 6.07
CA GLY A 31 -4.91 5.95 6.64
C GLY A 31 -4.92 6.70 7.98
N GLY A 32 -4.01 6.34 8.88
CA GLY A 32 -3.87 7.02 10.18
C GLY A 32 -3.46 8.49 10.06
N VAL A 33 -2.50 8.81 9.17
CA VAL A 33 -2.04 10.19 8.93
C VAL A 33 -3.16 11.07 8.38
N LEU A 34 -3.91 10.58 7.38
CA LEU A 34 -5.00 11.34 6.78
C LEU A 34 -6.18 11.52 7.75
N ALA A 35 -6.48 10.52 8.57
CA ALA A 35 -7.50 10.64 9.60
C ALA A 35 -7.13 11.71 10.63
N GLU A 36 -5.90 11.71 11.13
CA GLU A 36 -5.42 12.74 12.05
C GLU A 36 -5.45 14.14 11.43
N LEU A 37 -5.02 14.28 10.17
CA LEU A 37 -5.07 15.54 9.43
C LEU A 37 -6.50 16.09 9.41
N LEU A 38 -7.48 15.29 9.00
CA LEU A 38 -8.86 15.73 8.87
C LEU A 38 -9.49 16.06 10.24
N VAL A 39 -9.22 15.27 11.29
CA VAL A 39 -9.65 15.61 12.64
C VAL A 39 -9.03 16.94 13.10
N SER A 40 -7.74 17.17 12.81
CA SER A 40 -7.07 18.42 13.18
C SER A 40 -7.61 19.67 12.47
N GLU A 41 -8.20 19.49 11.29
CA GLU A 41 -8.91 20.52 10.54
C GLU A 41 -10.38 20.67 10.94
N GLY A 42 -10.85 19.84 11.88
CA GLY A 42 -12.17 19.93 12.51
C GLY A 42 -13.24 19.00 11.92
N TYR A 43 -12.93 18.13 10.96
CA TYR A 43 -13.89 17.16 10.40
C TYR A 43 -14.34 16.12 11.44
N ASP A 44 -15.59 15.66 11.33
CA ASP A 44 -16.10 14.51 12.08
C ASP A 44 -15.70 13.23 11.32
N VAL A 45 -14.64 12.58 11.79
CA VAL A 45 -14.01 11.46 11.08
C VAL A 45 -14.40 10.13 11.72
N THR A 46 -14.87 9.21 10.89
CA THR A 46 -14.97 7.78 11.20
C THR A 46 -13.95 7.01 10.37
N LEU A 47 -12.92 6.45 11.00
CA LEU A 47 -11.97 5.55 10.35
C LEU A 47 -12.50 4.11 10.43
N VAL A 48 -12.65 3.49 9.26
CA VAL A 48 -13.04 2.09 9.08
C VAL A 48 -11.84 1.32 8.55
N THR A 49 -11.47 0.21 9.19
CA THR A 49 -10.42 -0.68 8.68
C THR A 49 -10.72 -2.15 8.96
N PRO A 50 -10.43 -3.07 8.01
CA PRO A 50 -10.57 -4.51 8.22
C PRO A 50 -9.62 -5.06 9.29
N SER A 51 -8.54 -4.34 9.58
CA SER A 51 -7.58 -4.71 10.61
C SER A 51 -8.15 -4.48 12.03
N PRO A 52 -7.75 -5.27 13.05
CA PRO A 52 -8.09 -4.97 14.44
C PRO A 52 -7.34 -3.75 15.00
N LEU A 53 -6.39 -3.18 14.25
CA LEU A 53 -5.61 -2.00 14.64
C LEU A 53 -5.48 -1.05 13.46
N VAL A 54 -5.67 0.25 13.70
CA VAL A 54 -5.24 1.29 12.75
C VAL A 54 -3.74 1.17 12.51
N SER A 55 -3.31 1.27 11.25
CA SER A 55 -1.90 1.21 10.88
C SER A 55 -1.18 -0.07 11.32
N SER A 56 -1.83 -1.22 11.25
CA SER A 56 -1.29 -2.48 11.81
C SER A 56 0.09 -2.90 11.31
N TRP A 57 0.49 -2.52 10.09
CA TRP A 57 1.82 -2.88 9.59
C TRP A 57 2.95 -2.18 10.36
N THR A 58 2.66 -1.05 11.03
CA THR A 58 3.61 -0.28 11.84
C THR A 58 4.06 -0.99 13.13
N VAL A 59 3.54 -2.19 13.43
CA VAL A 59 4.15 -3.10 14.40
C VAL A 59 5.62 -3.38 14.01
N ASN A 60 5.89 -3.50 12.71
CA ASN A 60 7.24 -3.74 12.18
C ASN A 60 8.17 -2.53 12.28
N THR A 61 7.63 -1.33 12.52
CA THR A 61 8.39 -0.08 12.67
C THR A 61 8.43 0.41 14.12
N LEU A 62 7.79 -0.31 15.05
CA LEU A 62 7.66 0.04 16.48
C LEU A 62 6.88 1.33 16.75
N GLU A 63 6.10 1.82 15.77
CA GLU A 63 5.30 3.04 15.91
C GLU A 63 3.89 2.75 16.44
N ILE A 64 3.45 1.49 16.37
CA ILE A 64 2.08 1.07 16.64
C ILE A 64 1.55 1.58 17.99
N ASP A 65 2.32 1.48 19.07
CA ASP A 65 1.85 1.88 20.40
C ASP A 65 1.55 3.38 20.46
N ARG A 66 2.42 4.21 19.86
CA ARG A 66 2.23 5.66 19.80
C ARG A 66 1.05 6.03 18.92
N ILE A 67 0.89 5.36 17.78
CA ILE A 67 -0.24 5.57 16.87
C ILE A 67 -1.54 5.21 17.59
N GLN A 68 -1.60 4.05 18.26
CA GLN A 68 -2.80 3.62 18.98
C GLN A 68 -3.15 4.57 20.14
N THR A 69 -2.17 5.09 20.87
CA THR A 69 -2.41 6.15 21.86
C THR A 69 -3.00 7.39 21.20
N ARG A 70 -2.35 7.89 20.13
CA ARG A 70 -2.78 9.10 19.43
C ARG A 70 -4.21 8.99 18.89
N MET A 71 -4.55 7.88 18.23
CA MET A 71 -5.88 7.63 17.66
C MET A 71 -6.99 7.58 18.73
N ARG A 72 -6.66 7.34 20.00
CA ARG A 72 -7.61 7.34 21.14
C ARG A 72 -7.72 8.68 21.85
N GLU A 73 -6.74 9.56 21.67
CA GLU A 73 -6.71 10.89 22.29
C GLU A 73 -7.38 11.96 21.42
N ILE A 74 -7.43 11.75 20.10
CA ILE A 74 -8.10 12.65 19.16
C ILE A 74 -9.59 12.29 19.00
N ASP A 75 -10.40 13.25 18.56
CA ASP A 75 -11.84 13.06 18.32
C ASP A 75 -12.09 12.28 17.01
N LEU A 76 -11.73 10.99 17.03
CA LEU A 76 -11.81 10.07 15.91
C LEU A 76 -12.69 8.87 16.30
N THR A 77 -13.70 8.57 15.50
CA THR A 77 -14.48 7.34 15.67
C THR A 77 -13.77 6.18 14.96
N LEU A 78 -13.50 5.09 15.69
CA LEU A 78 -12.83 3.90 15.15
C LEU A 78 -13.81 2.75 14.91
N ARG A 79 -13.80 2.18 13.70
CA ARG A 79 -14.51 0.94 13.35
C ARG A 79 -13.50 -0.08 12.85
N LEU A 80 -13.02 -0.89 13.79
CA LEU A 80 -11.97 -1.88 13.59
C LEU A 80 -12.58 -3.24 13.27
N SER A 81 -11.83 -4.09 12.57
CA SER A 81 -12.34 -5.39 12.09
C SER A 81 -13.62 -5.26 11.26
N GLU A 82 -13.74 -4.17 10.51
CA GLU A 82 -14.87 -3.87 9.63
C GLU A 82 -14.38 -3.42 8.25
N SER A 83 -15.01 -3.93 7.18
CA SER A 83 -14.73 -3.50 5.82
C SER A 83 -15.90 -2.71 5.23
N VAL A 84 -15.62 -1.86 4.25
CA VAL A 84 -16.63 -1.14 3.48
C VAL A 84 -17.17 -2.04 2.36
N LEU A 85 -18.49 -2.18 2.29
CA LEU A 85 -19.18 -2.95 1.24
C LEU A 85 -19.71 -2.06 0.11
N SER A 86 -20.21 -0.88 0.45
CA SER A 86 -20.80 0.05 -0.50
C SER A 86 -20.85 1.46 0.08
N ALA A 87 -20.96 2.45 -0.82
CA ALA A 87 -21.02 3.85 -0.43
C ALA A 87 -21.95 4.61 -1.39
N GLN A 88 -23.11 5.04 -0.91
CA GLN A 88 -24.17 5.65 -1.74
C GLN A 88 -25.13 6.48 -0.90
N ASN A 89 -25.73 7.51 -1.50
CA ASN A 89 -26.82 8.29 -0.89
C ASN A 89 -26.55 8.84 0.53
N GLY A 90 -25.33 9.28 0.81
CA GLY A 90 -24.94 9.83 2.12
C GLY A 90 -24.64 8.76 3.18
N VAL A 91 -24.48 7.49 2.78
CA VAL A 91 -24.25 6.37 3.70
C VAL A 91 -23.16 5.45 3.16
N VAL A 92 -22.23 5.06 4.03
CA VAL A 92 -21.32 3.94 3.84
C VAL A 92 -21.87 2.73 4.58
N THR A 93 -22.01 1.60 3.87
CA THR A 93 -22.35 0.31 4.48
C THR A 93 -21.05 -0.41 4.81
N THR A 94 -20.85 -0.74 6.08
CA THR A 94 -19.72 -1.56 6.54
C THR A 94 -20.19 -2.94 6.95
N ALA A 95 -19.27 -3.90 7.05
CA ALA A 95 -19.53 -5.21 7.63
C ALA A 95 -18.39 -5.68 8.51
N CYS A 96 -18.77 -6.29 9.65
CA CYS A 96 -17.82 -6.99 10.51
C CYS A 96 -17.14 -8.13 9.74
N MET A 97 -15.81 -8.12 9.71
CA MET A 97 -14.97 -9.10 8.99
C MET A 97 -15.13 -10.53 9.51
N HIS A 98 -15.67 -10.71 10.71
CA HIS A 98 -15.85 -12.03 11.34
C HIS A 98 -17.28 -12.58 11.20
N THR A 99 -18.29 -11.71 11.22
CA THR A 99 -19.69 -12.13 11.29
C THR A 99 -20.51 -11.76 10.07
N GLY A 100 -19.99 -10.89 9.20
CA GLY A 100 -20.74 -10.31 8.09
C GLY A 100 -21.86 -9.37 8.51
N ARG A 101 -22.02 -9.09 9.81
CA ARG A 101 -23.05 -8.16 10.30
C ARG A 101 -22.79 -6.77 9.73
N GLN A 102 -23.80 -6.23 9.06
CA GLN A 102 -23.71 -4.94 8.41
C GLN A 102 -24.10 -3.79 9.34
N HIS A 103 -23.51 -2.63 9.08
CA HIS A 103 -23.77 -1.39 9.77
C HIS A 103 -23.82 -0.24 8.78
N LEU A 104 -24.59 0.79 9.10
CA LEU A 104 -24.72 1.99 8.29
C LEU A 104 -23.98 3.14 8.99
N VAL A 105 -23.12 3.83 8.24
CA VAL A 105 -22.38 5.01 8.68
C VAL A 105 -22.82 6.17 7.81
N GLU A 106 -23.51 7.16 8.38
CA GLU A 106 -23.84 8.38 7.64
C GLU A 106 -22.56 9.17 7.35
N THR A 107 -22.44 9.67 6.13
CA THR A 107 -21.23 10.34 5.67
C THR A 107 -21.50 11.27 4.52
N ASP A 108 -20.76 12.38 4.46
CA ASP A 108 -20.82 13.31 3.35
C ASP A 108 -19.76 12.95 2.29
N THR A 109 -18.59 12.46 2.76
CA THR A 109 -17.43 12.11 1.93
C THR A 109 -16.81 10.78 2.36
N LEU A 110 -16.48 9.93 1.39
CA LEU A 110 -15.63 8.75 1.60
C LEU A 110 -14.20 9.05 1.15
N VAL A 111 -13.23 8.96 2.04
CA VAL A 111 -11.80 8.95 1.68
C VAL A 111 -11.36 7.50 1.54
N SER A 112 -10.95 7.09 0.34
CA SER A 112 -10.58 5.71 0.03
C SER A 112 -9.05 5.53 0.04
N VAL A 113 -8.55 4.84 1.07
CA VAL A 113 -7.14 4.47 1.22
C VAL A 113 -7.04 2.95 1.10
N THR A 114 -6.96 2.45 -0.13
CA THR A 114 -7.04 0.99 -0.40
C THR A 114 -5.76 0.47 -1.03
N ALA A 115 -5.61 0.65 -2.33
CA ALA A 115 -4.43 0.25 -3.07
C ALA A 115 -4.03 1.35 -4.06
N ARG A 116 -2.76 1.33 -4.45
CA ARG A 116 -2.25 2.10 -5.58
C ARG A 116 -2.14 1.18 -6.78
N LEU A 117 -2.49 1.70 -7.96
CA LEU A 117 -2.21 1.03 -9.23
C LEU A 117 -0.90 1.58 -9.80
N PRO A 118 -0.09 0.75 -10.49
CA PRO A 118 1.04 1.24 -11.23
C PRO A 118 0.62 2.31 -12.25
N ASN A 119 1.45 3.34 -12.44
CA ASN A 119 1.34 4.26 -13.57
C ASN A 119 2.45 3.94 -14.57
N ASP A 120 2.14 3.04 -15.50
CA ASP A 120 3.10 2.39 -16.39
C ASP A 120 2.78 2.58 -17.88
N GLN A 121 1.82 3.43 -18.21
CA GLN A 121 1.31 3.60 -19.58
C GLN A 121 2.43 3.90 -20.58
N VAL A 122 3.39 4.77 -20.22
CA VAL A 122 4.53 5.09 -21.08
C VAL A 122 5.40 3.84 -21.36
N ALA A 123 5.60 2.98 -20.36
CA ALA A 123 6.35 1.74 -20.55
C ALA A 123 5.58 0.77 -21.44
N GLN A 124 4.27 0.62 -21.22
CA GLN A 124 3.39 -0.21 -22.07
C GLN A 124 3.41 0.26 -23.53
N ASP A 125 3.29 1.57 -23.76
CA ASP A 125 3.32 2.16 -25.11
C ASP A 125 4.67 1.92 -25.81
N LEU A 126 5.78 1.98 -25.06
CA LEU A 126 7.11 1.68 -25.57
C LEU A 126 7.26 0.19 -25.91
N TRP A 127 6.79 -0.71 -25.03
CA TRP A 127 6.81 -2.16 -25.27
C TRP A 127 5.94 -2.57 -26.46
N ALA A 128 4.79 -1.93 -26.66
CA ALA A 128 3.94 -2.16 -27.83
C ALA A 128 4.61 -1.81 -29.16
N ARG A 129 5.63 -0.94 -29.13
CA ARG A 129 6.42 -0.48 -30.29
C ARG A 129 7.81 -1.08 -30.34
N GLN A 130 8.02 -2.26 -29.73
CA GLN A 130 9.31 -2.92 -29.65
C GLN A 130 9.99 -3.13 -31.01
N ASN A 131 9.21 -3.33 -32.08
CA ASN A 131 9.70 -3.48 -33.45
C ASN A 131 10.36 -2.21 -34.02
N GLU A 132 10.13 -1.03 -33.44
CA GLU A 132 10.72 0.24 -33.88
C GLU A 132 12.02 0.58 -33.13
N TRP A 133 12.37 -0.17 -32.08
CA TRP A 133 13.46 0.18 -31.17
C TRP A 133 14.83 0.20 -31.84
N ALA A 134 15.12 -0.77 -32.71
CA ALA A 134 16.41 -0.87 -33.39
C ALA A 134 16.68 0.36 -34.28
N ASP A 135 15.67 0.82 -35.03
CA ASP A 135 15.77 1.99 -35.89
C ASP A 135 15.94 3.29 -35.07
N ALA A 136 15.43 3.32 -33.85
CA ALA A 136 15.56 4.42 -32.90
C ALA A 136 16.85 4.37 -32.05
N GLY A 137 17.66 3.31 -32.17
CA GLY A 137 18.86 3.11 -31.34
C GLY A 137 18.57 2.72 -29.89
N LEU A 138 17.36 2.24 -29.58
CA LEU A 138 16.94 1.83 -28.24
C LEU A 138 17.24 0.33 -28.02
N GLN A 139 17.92 -0.01 -26.93
CA GLN A 139 18.32 -1.40 -26.63
C GLN A 139 17.30 -2.13 -25.75
N SER A 140 16.78 -1.47 -24.72
CA SER A 140 15.81 -2.04 -23.78
C SER A 140 14.97 -0.95 -23.12
N VAL A 141 13.81 -1.34 -22.60
CA VAL A 141 12.92 -0.48 -21.79
C VAL A 141 12.48 -1.27 -20.57
N THR A 142 12.68 -0.71 -19.39
CA THR A 142 12.31 -1.32 -18.10
C THR A 142 11.52 -0.32 -17.27
N ALA A 143 10.32 -0.70 -16.82
CA ALA A 143 9.59 0.02 -15.79
C ALA A 143 10.14 -0.36 -14.41
N LEU A 144 10.27 0.60 -13.50
CA LEU A 144 10.87 0.42 -12.18
C LEU A 144 9.96 0.96 -11.08
N ALA A 145 10.22 0.51 -9.86
CA ALA A 145 9.61 1.01 -8.63
C ALA A 145 8.06 0.95 -8.68
N ASP A 146 7.39 2.01 -8.22
CA ASP A 146 5.94 2.06 -8.17
C ASP A 146 5.28 2.05 -9.55
N ALA A 147 6.01 2.41 -10.62
CA ALA A 147 5.55 2.24 -12.00
C ALA A 147 5.55 0.76 -12.43
N LEU A 148 6.26 -0.13 -11.74
CA LEU A 148 6.16 -1.57 -11.95
C LEU A 148 5.19 -2.21 -10.93
N ALA A 149 5.41 -1.94 -9.65
CA ALA A 149 4.62 -2.48 -8.55
C ALA A 149 4.70 -1.54 -7.34
N PRO A 150 3.62 -0.78 -7.02
CA PRO A 150 3.57 0.09 -5.87
C PRO A 150 3.99 -0.60 -4.57
N SER A 151 4.96 -0.03 -3.86
CA SER A 151 5.53 -0.60 -2.64
C SER A 151 6.02 0.48 -1.67
N THR A 152 6.82 0.08 -0.69
CA THR A 152 7.50 1.00 0.23
C THR A 152 8.52 1.87 -0.52
N ILE A 153 8.80 3.05 0.02
CA ILE A 153 9.87 3.93 -0.50
C ILE A 153 11.22 3.20 -0.58
N ALA A 154 11.51 2.34 0.41
CA ALA A 154 12.74 1.55 0.41
C ALA A 154 12.83 0.58 -0.78
N ALA A 155 11.72 -0.05 -1.16
CA ALA A 155 11.67 -0.93 -2.33
C ALA A 155 11.86 -0.16 -3.63
N ALA A 156 11.24 1.03 -3.77
CA ALA A 156 11.44 1.91 -4.93
C ALA A 156 12.91 2.33 -5.09
N VAL A 157 13.56 2.74 -3.99
CA VAL A 157 14.99 3.11 -3.99
C VAL A 157 15.87 1.91 -4.33
N TRP A 158 15.57 0.75 -3.75
CA TRP A 158 16.31 -0.48 -4.04
C TRP A 158 16.21 -0.86 -5.52
N ASP A 159 15.02 -0.76 -6.12
CA ASP A 159 14.80 -1.19 -7.51
C ASP A 159 15.55 -0.31 -8.51
N GLY A 160 15.53 1.01 -8.27
CA GLY A 160 16.34 1.95 -9.04
C GLY A 160 17.85 1.69 -8.89
N ARG A 161 18.32 1.38 -7.68
CA ARG A 161 19.73 1.03 -7.44
C ARG A 161 20.10 -0.25 -8.18
N ARG A 162 19.31 -1.32 -8.04
CA ARG A 162 19.57 -2.59 -8.70
C ARG A 162 19.65 -2.42 -10.21
N TYR A 163 18.68 -1.73 -10.81
CA TYR A 163 18.70 -1.48 -12.25
C TYR A 163 20.00 -0.81 -12.72
N ALA A 164 20.51 0.16 -11.96
CA ALA A 164 21.76 0.84 -12.28
C ALA A 164 23.00 -0.07 -12.15
N GLU A 165 23.02 -0.96 -11.14
CA GLU A 165 24.11 -1.93 -10.95
C GLU A 165 24.08 -3.05 -12.00
N ASP A 166 22.88 -3.45 -12.44
CA ASP A 166 22.62 -4.50 -13.42
C ASP A 166 22.75 -4.00 -14.89
N LEU A 167 22.90 -2.70 -15.11
CA LEU A 167 22.85 -2.11 -16.46
C LEU A 167 24.06 -2.56 -17.30
N GLY A 168 23.77 -3.28 -18.38
CA GLY A 168 24.79 -3.82 -19.29
C GLY A 168 25.33 -5.19 -18.88
N GLU A 169 24.90 -5.72 -17.73
CA GLU A 169 25.22 -7.07 -17.30
C GLU A 169 24.34 -8.11 -18.01
N THR A 170 24.89 -9.31 -18.22
CA THR A 170 24.11 -10.44 -18.73
C THR A 170 23.56 -11.23 -17.56
N ILE A 171 22.27 -11.05 -17.27
CA ILE A 171 21.60 -11.71 -16.16
C ILE A 171 20.96 -13.01 -16.65
N ASN A 172 21.33 -14.14 -16.05
CA ASN A 172 20.60 -15.38 -16.20
C ASN A 172 19.41 -15.38 -15.23
N PRO A 173 18.15 -15.38 -15.72
CA PRO A 173 16.97 -15.34 -14.85
C PRO A 173 16.79 -16.61 -14.00
N ASP A 174 17.44 -17.71 -14.38
CA ASP A 174 17.38 -18.98 -13.63
C ASP A 174 18.41 -19.03 -12.48
N ASP A 175 19.38 -18.11 -12.45
CA ASP A 175 20.38 -18.02 -11.39
C ASP A 175 19.94 -17.07 -10.28
N SER A 176 20.42 -17.33 -9.06
CA SER A 176 20.24 -16.41 -7.93
C SER A 176 21.13 -15.17 -8.14
N PRO A 177 20.58 -13.94 -8.18
CA PRO A 177 21.37 -12.74 -8.38
C PRO A 177 22.17 -12.32 -7.13
N PHE A 178 22.18 -13.15 -6.08
CA PHE A 178 22.91 -12.96 -4.84
C PHE A 178 23.40 -14.30 -4.28
N LEU A 179 24.47 -14.25 -3.50
CA LEU A 179 24.97 -15.40 -2.76
C LEU A 179 23.94 -15.84 -1.70
N ARG A 180 23.71 -17.14 -1.61
CA ARG A 180 22.75 -17.73 -0.66
C ARG A 180 23.49 -18.54 0.38
N GLU A 181 23.25 -18.22 1.64
CA GLU A 181 23.68 -19.06 2.76
C GLU A 181 22.59 -20.08 3.06
N VAL A 182 22.94 -21.37 3.04
CA VAL A 182 22.00 -22.47 3.29
C VAL A 182 22.56 -23.40 4.35
N THR A 183 21.68 -24.00 5.15
CA THR A 183 22.09 -24.96 6.18
C THR A 183 22.74 -26.17 5.55
N TYR A 184 23.87 -26.60 6.10
CA TYR A 184 24.50 -27.86 5.71
C TYR A 184 23.61 -29.05 6.10
N ILE A 185 23.24 -29.87 5.12
CA ILE A 185 22.53 -31.14 5.38
C ILE A 185 23.58 -32.24 5.54
N ALA A 186 23.76 -32.73 6.76
CA ALA A 186 24.64 -33.87 7.02
C ALA A 186 24.02 -35.16 6.45
N HIS A 187 24.71 -35.82 5.51
CA HIS A 187 24.35 -37.18 5.09
C HIS A 187 24.79 -38.21 6.15
N PRO A 188 23.89 -39.06 6.68
CA PRO A 188 24.28 -40.13 7.61
C PRO A 188 24.79 -41.35 6.83
N GLN A 189 26.10 -41.39 6.56
CA GLN A 189 26.98 -42.57 6.36
C GLN A 189 28.35 -42.00 5.93
N ALA A 190 29.40 -41.96 6.76
CA ALA A 190 30.08 -43.14 7.29
C ALA A 190 30.67 -42.87 8.68
N LYS A 191 30.05 -43.44 9.72
CA LYS A 191 30.85 -44.03 10.81
C LYS A 191 31.32 -45.38 10.30
N GLY A 192 32.59 -45.47 9.89
CA GLY A 192 33.19 -46.73 9.50
C GLY A 192 34.62 -46.57 9.00
N GLN A 193 35.58 -47.07 9.81
CA GLN A 193 37.00 -47.31 9.53
C GLN A 193 37.89 -46.04 9.50
N ASN A 194 38.85 -45.80 10.39
CA ASN A 194 39.68 -46.68 11.23
C ASN A 194 39.82 -46.16 12.67
#